data_AF-A0A950DEA0-F1
#
_entry.id   AF-A0A950DEA0-F1
#
_cell.length_a   1.000
_cell.length_b   1.000
_cell.length_c   1.000
_cell.angle_alpha   90.00
_cell.angle_beta   90.00
_cell.angle_gamma   90.00
#
_symmetry.space_group_name_H-M   'P 1'
#
loop_
_entity.id
_entity.type
_entity.pdbx_description
1 polymer ?
#
loop_
_entity_poly.entity_id
_entity_poly.type
_entity_poly.pdbx_seq_one_letter_code
_entity_poly.pdbx_strand_id
1 'polypeptide(L)'
;MPDFTPTQGRYLAFIHAYTNLHGYAPAESEIAAAMCVSPPSVNQMVKVLEKKGLIDRQPGQPRSIQVRVPDDEIPPWSGRKQARSPARPVNQPSHVAVAPAAPPMSLYVVSVFLLSGPTSKKFANKEISRVIEIRGDQTLEELHHAIFKAYDRSDEHLYEFQFGKRPFDPDGPNYGVPSPRPRKKGNGDARTTKLDDLDLNPGRVFGYWFDFGDDWYHQVQVDRIEQAIPTVTYPRVIRRVGKSPPQYCEE
;
A
#
# COMPACT_ATOMS: atom_id res chain seq x y z
N MET A 1 6.40 -5.45 34.16
CA MET A 1 6.18 -4.47 33.07
C MET A 1 5.42 -5.19 31.98
N PRO A 2 4.34 -4.62 31.46
CA PRO A 2 3.58 -5.25 30.39
C PRO A 2 4.45 -5.40 29.13
N ASP A 3 4.53 -6.61 28.59
CA ASP A 3 5.37 -6.96 27.44
C ASP A 3 4.71 -6.61 26.10
N PHE A 4 4.70 -5.32 25.76
CA PHE A 4 4.29 -4.85 24.44
C PHE A 4 5.40 -4.08 23.72
N THR A 5 5.43 -4.21 22.40
CA THR A 5 6.39 -3.50 21.54
C THR A 5 6.02 -2.02 21.41
N PRO A 6 6.96 -1.14 21.00
CA PRO A 6 6.66 0.28 20.79
C PRO A 6 5.48 0.52 19.83
N THR A 7 5.37 -0.30 18.78
CA THR A 7 4.24 -0.26 17.85
C THR A 7 2.93 -0.61 18.55
N GLN A 8 2.90 -1.71 19.32
CA GLN A 8 1.72 -2.14 20.09
C GLN A 8 1.29 -1.06 21.10
N GLY A 9 2.25 -0.45 21.80
CA GLY A 9 1.99 0.66 22.72
C GLY A 9 1.35 1.87 22.02
N ARG A 10 1.75 2.18 20.78
CA ARG A 10 1.14 3.25 19.99
C ARG A 10 -0.31 2.96 19.59
N TYR A 11 -0.66 1.70 19.30
CA TYR A 11 -2.05 1.28 19.05
C TYR A 11 -2.90 1.39 20.32
N LEU A 12 -2.39 0.90 21.45
CA LEU A 12 -3.06 1.00 22.75
C LEU A 12 -3.30 2.46 23.16
N ALA A 13 -2.29 3.32 22.98
CA ALA A 13 -2.38 4.75 23.25
C ALA A 13 -3.46 5.44 22.42
N PHE A 14 -3.58 5.10 21.12
CA PHE A 14 -4.61 5.66 20.27
C PHE A 14 -6.01 5.22 20.71
N ILE A 15 -6.21 3.91 20.94
CA ILE A 15 -7.51 3.35 21.33
C ILE A 15 -7.97 3.95 22.67
N HIS A 16 -7.07 4.06 23.64
CA HIS A 16 -7.35 4.67 24.94
C HIS A 16 -7.69 6.16 24.81
N ALA A 17 -6.86 6.94 24.11
CA ALA A 17 -7.10 8.37 23.90
C ALA A 17 -8.40 8.65 23.12
N TYR A 18 -8.70 7.85 22.09
CA TYR A 18 -9.92 7.97 21.31
C TYR A 18 -11.16 7.64 22.15
N THR A 19 -11.10 6.56 22.95
CA THR A 19 -12.21 6.15 23.81
C THR A 19 -12.51 7.21 24.87
N ASN A 20 -11.46 7.80 25.48
CA ASN A 20 -11.62 8.89 26.44
C ASN A 20 -12.20 10.17 25.82
N LEU A 21 -11.91 10.44 24.54
CA LEU A 21 -12.40 11.62 23.83
C LEU A 21 -13.84 11.45 23.32
N HIS A 22 -14.19 10.27 22.83
CA HIS A 22 -15.45 10.03 22.09
C HIS A 22 -16.48 9.18 22.86
N GLY A 23 -16.09 8.52 23.95
CA GLY A 23 -16.97 7.67 24.77
C GLY A 23 -17.29 6.30 24.17
N TYR A 24 -16.67 5.94 23.03
CA TYR A 24 -16.78 4.62 22.40
C TYR A 24 -15.46 4.25 21.71
N ALA A 25 -15.23 2.96 21.50
CA ALA A 25 -14.00 2.47 20.89
C ALA A 25 -13.92 2.81 19.38
N PRO A 26 -12.74 3.12 18.83
CA PRO A 26 -12.58 3.44 17.42
C PRO A 26 -12.87 2.25 16.51
N ALA A 27 -13.34 2.53 15.31
CA ALA A 27 -13.47 1.55 14.23
C ALA A 27 -12.10 1.24 13.59
N GLU A 28 -12.00 0.09 12.93
CA GLU A 28 -10.78 -0.35 12.24
C GLU A 28 -10.24 0.70 11.25
N SER A 29 -11.15 1.36 10.52
CA SER A 29 -10.81 2.44 9.58
C SER A 29 -10.26 3.70 10.26
N GLU A 30 -10.68 4.00 11.48
CA GLU A 30 -10.20 5.17 12.23
C GLU A 30 -8.80 4.93 12.79
N ILE A 31 -8.55 3.71 13.26
CA ILE A 31 -7.21 3.26 13.66
C ILE A 31 -6.29 3.25 12.44
N ALA A 32 -6.78 2.75 11.29
CA ALA A 32 -6.01 2.73 10.04
C ALA A 32 -5.58 4.13 9.63
N ALA A 33 -6.51 5.09 9.68
CA ALA A 33 -6.23 6.50 9.38
C ALA A 33 -5.24 7.14 10.37
N ALA A 34 -5.37 6.86 11.67
CA ALA A 34 -4.47 7.43 12.69
C ALA A 34 -3.05 6.84 12.66
N MET A 35 -2.94 5.58 12.23
CA MET A 35 -1.68 4.84 12.18
C MET A 35 -1.04 4.86 10.79
N CYS A 36 -1.73 5.42 9.79
CA CYS A 36 -1.34 5.42 8.37
C CYS A 36 -1.02 4.02 7.86
N VAL A 37 -1.83 3.02 8.23
CA VAL A 37 -1.70 1.63 7.75
C VAL A 37 -3.00 1.19 7.08
N SER A 38 -2.97 0.06 6.35
CA SER A 38 -4.18 -0.50 5.75
C SER A 38 -5.12 -1.10 6.83
N PRO A 39 -6.45 -1.13 6.61
CA PRO A 39 -7.40 -1.78 7.53
C PRO A 39 -7.02 -3.24 7.87
N PRO A 40 -6.61 -4.09 6.89
CA PRO A 40 -6.13 -5.43 7.20
C PRO A 40 -4.95 -5.46 8.19
N SER A 41 -3.99 -4.53 8.09
CA SER A 41 -2.87 -4.44 9.03
C SER A 41 -3.33 -4.07 10.44
N VAL A 42 -4.35 -3.22 10.56
CA VAL A 42 -5.02 -2.96 11.84
C VAL A 42 -5.70 -4.22 12.35
N ASN A 43 -6.44 -4.95 11.50
CA ASN A 43 -7.11 -6.18 11.89
C ASN A 43 -6.13 -7.23 12.45
N GLN A 44 -4.98 -7.37 11.80
CA GLN A 44 -3.88 -8.23 12.27
C GLN A 44 -3.30 -7.73 13.60
N MET A 45 -3.02 -6.43 13.74
CA MET A 45 -2.52 -5.87 14.99
C MET A 45 -3.52 -6.06 16.14
N VAL A 46 -4.81 -5.84 15.90
CA VAL A 46 -5.89 -6.06 16.89
C VAL A 46 -5.94 -7.53 17.30
N LYS A 47 -5.81 -8.49 16.37
CA LYS A 47 -5.69 -9.93 16.71
C LYS A 47 -4.47 -10.22 17.57
N VAL A 48 -3.34 -9.58 17.29
CA VAL A 48 -2.10 -9.75 18.08
C VAL A 48 -2.27 -9.19 19.49
N LEU A 49 -2.87 -8.01 19.64
CA LEU A 49 -3.14 -7.39 20.94
C LEU A 49 -4.14 -8.23 21.75
N GLU A 50 -5.17 -8.78 21.11
CA GLU A 50 -6.16 -9.69 21.71
C GLU A 50 -5.50 -11.00 22.18
N LYS A 51 -4.68 -11.63 21.32
CA LYS A 51 -3.94 -12.85 21.66
C LYS A 51 -2.99 -12.64 22.84
N LYS A 52 -2.43 -11.44 22.98
CA LYS A 52 -1.57 -11.05 24.12
C LYS A 52 -2.36 -10.65 25.37
N GLY A 53 -3.69 -10.63 25.33
CA GLY A 53 -4.54 -10.21 26.45
C GLY A 53 -4.47 -8.71 26.77
N LEU A 54 -3.93 -7.89 25.87
CA LEU A 54 -3.78 -6.44 26.06
C LEU A 54 -5.08 -5.69 25.75
N ILE A 55 -5.93 -6.28 24.91
CA ILE A 55 -7.27 -5.79 24.61
C ILE A 55 -8.28 -6.94 24.63
N ASP A 56 -9.55 -6.59 24.78
CA ASP A 56 -10.70 -7.48 24.64
C ASP A 56 -11.63 -6.95 23.55
N ARG A 57 -12.33 -7.84 22.82
CA ARG A 57 -13.35 -7.46 21.85
C ARG A 57 -14.41 -8.55 21.70
N GLN A 58 -15.60 -8.14 21.27
CA GLN A 58 -16.67 -9.06 20.90
C GLN A 58 -16.58 -9.38 19.40
N PRO A 59 -16.37 -10.65 19.01
CA PRO A 59 -16.32 -11.04 17.60
C PRO A 59 -17.59 -10.61 16.85
N GLY A 60 -17.42 -9.95 15.70
CA GLY A 60 -18.54 -9.50 14.86
C GLY A 60 -19.26 -8.24 15.33
N GLN A 61 -18.89 -7.65 16.47
CA GLN A 61 -19.48 -6.40 16.95
C GLN A 61 -18.53 -5.21 16.68
N PRO A 62 -18.96 -4.20 15.91
CA PRO A 62 -18.16 -3.00 15.72
C PRO A 62 -18.04 -2.22 17.05
N ARG A 63 -16.90 -1.56 17.27
CA ARG A 63 -16.65 -0.69 18.43
C ARG A 63 -16.69 -1.39 19.80
N SER A 64 -16.38 -2.68 19.86
CA SER A 64 -16.35 -3.46 21.10
C SER A 64 -14.95 -3.54 21.75
N ILE A 65 -13.95 -2.82 21.24
CA ILE A 65 -12.56 -2.96 21.71
C ILE A 65 -12.43 -2.30 23.10
N GLN A 66 -11.93 -3.04 24.09
CA GLN A 66 -11.64 -2.54 25.43
C GLN A 66 -10.16 -2.79 25.74
N VAL A 67 -9.45 -1.75 26.17
CA VAL A 67 -8.04 -1.88 26.59
C VAL A 67 -8.01 -2.45 28.01
N ARG A 68 -7.25 -3.53 28.21
CA ARG A 68 -7.08 -4.20 29.52
C ARG A 68 -5.80 -3.78 30.26
N VAL A 69 -4.97 -2.96 29.62
CA VAL A 69 -3.73 -2.43 30.20
C VAL A 69 -4.07 -1.27 31.14
N PRO A 70 -3.50 -1.21 32.36
CA PRO A 70 -3.68 -0.09 33.28
C PRO A 70 -3.30 1.26 32.65
N ASP A 71 -4.10 2.30 32.89
CA ASP A 71 -3.92 3.63 32.30
C ASP A 71 -2.53 4.22 32.57
N ASP A 72 -1.92 3.90 33.72
CA ASP A 72 -0.59 4.36 34.13
C ASP A 72 0.56 3.76 33.29
N GLU A 73 0.30 2.67 32.56
CA GLU A 73 1.29 1.95 31.75
C GLU A 73 1.17 2.27 30.24
N ILE A 74 0.11 2.95 29.81
CA ILE A 74 -0.11 3.31 28.42
C ILE A 74 0.68 4.59 28.10
N PRO A 75 1.57 4.58 27.09
CA PRO A 75 2.28 5.79 26.72
C PRO A 75 1.30 6.89 26.28
N PRO A 76 1.52 8.15 26.64
CA PRO A 76 0.63 9.24 26.25
C PRO A 76 0.57 9.33 24.72
N TRP A 77 -0.64 9.41 24.17
CA TRP A 77 -0.84 9.58 22.74
C TRP A 77 -0.24 10.92 22.28
N SER A 78 0.93 10.87 21.65
CA SER A 78 1.60 12.02 21.05
C SER A 78 1.01 12.34 19.67
N GLY A 79 -0.29 12.63 19.66
CA GLY A 79 -0.97 13.13 18.47
C GLY A 79 -0.36 14.46 18.05
N ARG A 80 0.19 14.50 16.83
CA ARG A 80 0.47 15.75 16.10
C ARG A 80 -0.78 16.63 16.23
N LYS A 81 -0.64 17.82 16.84
CA LYS A 81 -1.73 18.76 17.14
C LYS A 81 -2.78 18.74 16.02
N GLN A 82 -3.97 18.23 16.31
CA GLN A 82 -5.12 18.45 15.45
C GLN A 82 -5.30 19.98 15.35
N ALA A 83 -5.10 20.53 14.16
CA ALA A 83 -5.60 21.84 13.86
C ALA A 83 -7.13 21.78 14.05
N ARG A 84 -7.66 22.57 14.98
CA ARG A 84 -9.10 22.80 15.14
C ARG A 84 -9.66 23.16 13.77
N SER A 85 -10.54 22.31 13.23
CA SER A 85 -11.39 22.73 12.12
C SER A 85 -12.28 23.87 12.63
N PRO A 86 -12.33 25.05 11.97
CA PRO A 86 -13.32 26.04 12.32
C PRO A 86 -14.70 25.56 11.86
N ALA A 87 -15.71 25.96 12.64
CA ALA A 87 -17.10 25.61 12.44
C ALA A 87 -17.61 26.05 11.05
N ARG A 88 -18.45 25.20 10.48
CA ARG A 88 -19.23 25.39 9.25
C ARG A 88 -20.15 26.62 9.38
N PRO A 89 -20.15 27.57 8.42
CA PRO A 89 -21.36 28.31 8.11
C PRO A 89 -22.16 27.55 7.04
N VAL A 90 -23.46 27.45 7.29
CA VAL A 90 -24.47 26.97 6.34
C VAL A 90 -24.90 28.15 5.46
N ASN A 91 -25.27 27.81 4.21
CA ASN A 91 -25.91 28.61 3.15
C ASN A 91 -25.05 29.56 2.30
N GLN A 92 -24.86 29.17 1.02
CA GLN A 92 -25.30 29.97 -0.14
C GLN A 92 -25.30 29.11 -1.43
N PRO A 93 -26.09 29.48 -2.47
CA PRO A 93 -26.55 28.57 -3.51
C PRO A 93 -25.47 28.18 -4.52
N SER A 94 -25.66 26.96 -5.03
CA SER A 94 -24.94 26.32 -6.12
C SER A 94 -24.89 27.17 -7.39
N HIS A 95 -23.71 27.74 -7.68
CA HIS A 95 -23.26 27.88 -9.06
C HIS A 95 -22.45 26.62 -9.40
N VAL A 96 -23.01 25.80 -10.29
CA VAL A 96 -22.31 24.69 -10.92
C VAL A 96 -21.22 25.28 -11.80
N ALA A 97 -20.03 25.48 -11.24
CA ALA A 97 -18.83 25.64 -12.03
C ALA A 97 -18.46 24.25 -12.55
N VAL A 98 -18.68 24.03 -13.84
CA VAL A 98 -18.04 22.92 -14.55
C VAL A 98 -16.54 23.12 -14.37
N ALA A 99 -15.93 22.26 -13.54
CA ALA A 99 -14.48 22.26 -13.37
C ALA A 99 -13.83 22.14 -14.77
N PRO A 100 -12.79 22.94 -15.07
CA PRO A 100 -12.09 22.79 -16.34
C PRO A 100 -11.61 21.35 -16.45
N ALA A 101 -11.86 20.72 -17.60
CA ALA A 101 -11.42 19.36 -17.88
C ALA A 101 -9.92 19.27 -17.56
N ALA A 102 -9.56 18.41 -16.61
CA ALA A 102 -8.17 18.06 -16.35
C ALA A 102 -7.51 17.66 -17.68
N PRO A 103 -6.22 17.99 -17.92
CA PRO A 103 -5.54 17.58 -19.13
C PRO A 103 -5.70 16.08 -19.34
N PRO A 104 -5.76 15.59 -20.59
CA PRO A 104 -5.87 14.15 -20.85
C PRO A 104 -4.68 13.45 -20.20
N MET A 105 -4.94 12.71 -19.14
CA MET A 105 -3.90 12.03 -18.36
C MET A 105 -3.48 10.76 -19.10
N SER A 106 -2.19 10.49 -19.19
CA SER A 106 -1.68 9.25 -19.78
C SER A 106 -2.26 8.06 -19.04
N LEU A 107 -2.69 7.03 -19.76
CA LEU A 107 -3.09 5.75 -19.22
C LEU A 107 -2.11 4.69 -19.69
N TYR A 108 -1.34 4.15 -18.75
CA TYR A 108 -0.41 3.07 -19.02
C TYR A 108 -1.13 1.73 -18.88
N VAL A 109 -1.08 0.93 -19.93
CA VAL A 109 -1.47 -0.47 -19.89
C VAL A 109 -0.20 -1.29 -19.78
N VAL A 110 0.00 -1.93 -18.63
CA VAL A 110 1.21 -2.68 -18.33
C VAL A 110 0.91 -4.16 -18.10
N SER A 111 1.70 -5.03 -18.71
CA SER A 111 1.72 -6.46 -18.44
C SER A 111 2.82 -6.78 -17.44
N VAL A 112 2.45 -7.42 -16.34
CA VAL A 112 3.35 -7.79 -15.25
C VAL A 112 3.47 -9.30 -15.22
N PHE A 113 4.64 -9.83 -15.56
CA PHE A 113 4.94 -11.26 -15.61
C PHE A 113 5.73 -11.68 -14.38
N LEU A 114 5.33 -12.78 -13.75
CA LEU A 114 6.16 -13.42 -12.74
C LEU A 114 7.31 -14.18 -13.43
N LEU A 115 8.56 -13.83 -13.10
CA LEU A 115 9.74 -14.49 -13.66
C LEU A 115 10.28 -15.56 -12.72
N SER A 116 10.43 -15.23 -11.44
CA SER A 116 10.95 -16.16 -10.43
C SER A 116 10.50 -15.77 -9.02
N GLY A 117 10.63 -16.73 -8.12
CA GLY A 117 10.30 -16.63 -6.69
C GLY A 117 10.17 -18.03 -6.08
N PRO A 118 9.97 -18.14 -4.75
CA PRO A 118 9.90 -19.38 -3.99
C PRO A 118 8.55 -20.07 -4.25
N THR A 119 8.38 -20.56 -5.46
CA THR A 119 7.16 -21.24 -5.91
C THR A 119 7.33 -22.75 -5.90
N SER A 120 6.24 -23.47 -5.59
CA SER A 120 6.24 -24.92 -5.70
C SER A 120 6.31 -25.38 -7.17
N LYS A 121 6.72 -26.64 -7.39
CA LYS A 121 6.76 -27.28 -8.73
C LYS A 121 5.43 -27.19 -9.50
N LYS A 122 4.30 -26.95 -8.81
CA LYS A 122 2.96 -26.76 -9.42
C LYS A 122 2.86 -25.49 -10.28
N PHE A 123 3.74 -24.52 -10.07
CA PHE A 123 3.82 -23.25 -10.79
C PHE A 123 5.04 -23.19 -11.73
N ALA A 124 5.94 -24.17 -11.65
CA ALA A 124 7.07 -24.26 -12.56
C ALA A 124 6.58 -24.35 -14.02
N ASN A 125 7.22 -23.59 -14.91
CA ASN A 125 6.91 -23.49 -16.35
C ASN A 125 5.50 -22.99 -16.69
N LYS A 126 4.79 -22.36 -15.75
CA LYS A 126 3.52 -21.69 -16.04
C LYS A 126 3.74 -20.20 -16.19
N GLU A 127 3.21 -19.65 -17.27
CA GLU A 127 3.12 -18.20 -17.41
C GLU A 127 2.06 -17.66 -16.46
N ILE A 128 2.48 -16.76 -15.58
CA ILE A 128 1.60 -16.07 -14.65
C ILE A 128 1.78 -14.58 -14.91
N SER A 129 0.71 -13.93 -15.35
CA SER A 129 0.77 -12.52 -15.72
C SER A 129 -0.51 -11.75 -15.36
N ARG A 130 -0.35 -10.45 -15.12
CA ARG A 130 -1.43 -9.52 -14.78
C ARG A 130 -1.35 -8.32 -15.69
N VAL A 131 -2.46 -7.93 -16.29
CA VAL A 131 -2.54 -6.68 -17.06
C VAL A 131 -3.22 -5.62 -16.20
N ILE A 132 -2.51 -4.53 -15.97
CA ILE A 132 -2.90 -3.44 -15.09
C ILE A 132 -3.00 -2.17 -15.91
N GLU A 133 -4.08 -1.42 -15.68
CA GLU A 133 -4.25 -0.06 -16.15
C GLU A 133 -3.96 0.89 -14.99
N ILE A 134 -3.05 1.83 -15.21
CA ILE A 134 -2.61 2.82 -14.21
C ILE A 134 -2.41 4.18 -14.88
N ARG A 135 -2.78 5.26 -14.21
CA ARG A 135 -2.60 6.61 -14.75
C ARG A 135 -1.15 7.07 -14.65
N GLY A 136 -0.75 7.96 -15.55
CA GLY A 136 0.59 8.53 -15.60
C GLY A 136 0.95 9.40 -14.41
N ASP A 137 -0.06 10.03 -13.79
CA ASP A 137 0.12 10.87 -12.61
C ASP A 137 0.20 10.07 -11.30
N GLN A 138 -0.04 8.77 -11.36
CA GLN A 138 0.11 7.84 -10.24
C GLN A 138 1.56 7.42 -10.06
N THR A 139 1.90 7.07 -8.83
CA THR A 139 3.28 6.76 -8.43
C THR A 139 3.64 5.29 -8.63
N LEU A 140 4.93 5.00 -8.60
CA LEU A 140 5.43 3.63 -8.57
C LEU A 140 4.95 2.86 -7.32
N GLU A 141 4.69 3.53 -6.19
CA GLU A 141 4.05 2.92 -5.01
C GLU A 141 2.61 2.48 -5.31
N GLU A 142 1.83 3.28 -6.04
CA GLU A 142 0.48 2.88 -6.45
C GLU A 142 0.54 1.69 -7.43
N LEU A 143 1.54 1.65 -8.31
CA LEU A 143 1.81 0.48 -9.16
C LEU A 143 2.18 -0.74 -8.31
N HIS A 144 3.01 -0.58 -7.27
CA HIS A 144 3.36 -1.64 -6.34
C HIS A 144 2.11 -2.23 -5.69
N HIS A 145 1.24 -1.39 -5.11
CA HIS A 145 0.00 -1.86 -4.48
C HIS A 145 -0.92 -2.56 -5.49
N ALA A 146 -0.97 -2.07 -6.73
CA ALA A 146 -1.75 -2.71 -7.80
C ALA A 146 -1.22 -4.11 -8.12
N ILE A 147 0.11 -4.27 -8.26
CA ILE A 147 0.76 -5.56 -8.49
C ILE A 147 0.56 -6.49 -7.29
N PHE A 148 0.80 -5.99 -6.09
CA PHE A 148 0.67 -6.71 -4.83
C PHE A 148 -0.74 -7.33 -4.69
N LYS A 149 -1.78 -6.52 -4.91
CA LYS A 149 -3.17 -6.99 -4.93
C LYS A 149 -3.48 -7.91 -6.13
N ALA A 150 -2.88 -7.66 -7.30
CA ALA A 150 -3.10 -8.49 -8.48
C ALA A 150 -2.53 -9.90 -8.33
N TYR A 151 -1.48 -10.06 -7.54
CA TYR A 151 -0.83 -11.34 -7.22
C TYR A 151 -1.30 -11.93 -5.88
N ASP A 152 -2.38 -11.40 -5.31
CA ASP A 152 -3.01 -11.90 -4.09
C ASP A 152 -2.02 -11.99 -2.91
N ARG A 153 -1.07 -11.04 -2.83
CA ARG A 153 -0.11 -10.92 -1.74
C ARG A 153 -0.78 -10.31 -0.51
N SER A 154 -0.26 -10.64 0.67
CA SER A 154 -0.88 -10.29 1.95
C SER A 154 0.07 -9.68 2.96
N ASP A 155 1.36 -9.96 2.86
CA ASP A 155 2.38 -9.42 3.77
C ASP A 155 3.29 -8.45 3.02
N GLU A 156 3.27 -7.18 3.41
CA GLU A 156 4.00 -6.12 2.70
C GLU A 156 5.47 -6.12 3.11
N HIS A 157 6.35 -6.25 2.11
CA HIS A 157 7.79 -6.19 2.28
C HIS A 157 8.41 -5.05 1.48
N LEU A 158 9.71 -4.86 1.65
CA LEU A 158 10.48 -3.96 0.82
C LEU A 158 10.37 -4.37 -0.66
N TYR A 159 10.32 -3.35 -1.51
CA TYR A 159 10.24 -3.52 -2.95
C TYR A 159 11.06 -2.43 -3.65
N GLU A 160 11.43 -2.71 -4.89
CA GLU A 160 11.99 -1.72 -5.79
C GLU A 160 11.67 -1.99 -7.26
N PHE A 161 11.63 -0.93 -8.04
CA PHE A 161 11.57 -0.96 -9.49
C PHE A 161 12.95 -0.70 -10.05
N GLN A 162 13.39 -1.52 -10.99
CA GLN A 162 14.73 -1.45 -11.57
C GLN A 162 14.63 -1.17 -13.08
N PHE A 163 15.16 -0.04 -13.51
CA PHE A 163 15.21 0.38 -14.90
C PHE A 163 16.61 0.22 -15.46
N GLY A 164 16.76 0.27 -16.78
CA GLY A 164 18.07 0.19 -17.43
C GLY A 164 17.95 -0.16 -18.90
N LYS A 165 18.96 -0.86 -19.44
CA LYS A 165 18.91 -1.44 -20.79
C LYS A 165 18.07 -2.72 -20.84
N ARG A 166 17.95 -3.41 -19.70
CA ARG A 166 17.17 -4.65 -19.51
C ARG A 166 16.49 -4.64 -18.14
N PRO A 167 15.50 -5.53 -17.90
CA PRO A 167 15.01 -5.79 -16.55
C PRO A 167 16.17 -6.20 -15.64
N PHE A 168 16.18 -5.67 -14.43
CA PHE A 168 17.20 -5.91 -13.41
C PHE A 168 18.63 -5.61 -13.87
N ASP A 169 18.81 -4.47 -14.52
CA ASP A 169 20.12 -3.94 -14.91
C ASP A 169 20.87 -3.42 -13.67
N PRO A 170 22.01 -4.02 -13.26
CA PRO A 170 22.76 -3.57 -12.08
C PRO A 170 23.30 -2.14 -12.18
N ASP A 171 23.46 -1.65 -13.42
CA ASP A 171 23.98 -0.31 -13.69
C ASP A 171 22.88 0.73 -13.85
N GLY A 172 21.63 0.28 -13.96
CA GLY A 172 20.48 1.15 -14.16
C GLY A 172 19.92 1.74 -12.86
N PRO A 173 19.08 2.79 -12.97
CA PRO A 173 18.49 3.43 -11.81
C PRO A 173 17.42 2.54 -11.18
N ASN A 174 17.37 2.54 -9.84
CA ASN A 174 16.30 1.86 -9.10
C ASN A 174 15.45 2.83 -8.27
N TYR A 175 14.21 2.44 -8.03
CA TYR A 175 13.21 3.24 -7.34
C TYR A 175 12.56 2.36 -6.28
N GLY A 176 12.94 2.56 -5.03
CA GLY A 176 12.41 1.82 -3.89
C GLY A 176 11.94 2.76 -2.79
N VAL A 177 11.55 2.20 -1.65
CA VAL A 177 11.29 2.99 -0.44
C VAL A 177 12.59 3.58 0.12
N PRO A 178 12.56 4.73 0.82
CA PRO A 178 13.77 5.30 1.38
C PRO A 178 14.43 4.39 2.41
N SER A 179 15.73 4.21 2.24
CA SER A 179 16.60 3.52 3.19
C SER A 179 17.48 4.55 3.89
N PRO A 180 17.95 4.27 5.13
CA PRO A 180 18.97 5.09 5.79
C PRO A 180 20.29 5.17 5.03
N ARG A 181 20.53 4.26 4.07
CA ARG A 181 21.73 4.27 3.24
C ARG A 181 21.64 5.32 2.13
N PRO A 182 22.74 6.04 1.84
CA PRO A 182 22.77 6.99 0.74
C PRO A 182 22.49 6.28 -0.59
N ARG A 183 21.59 6.87 -1.40
CA ARG A 183 21.19 6.34 -2.71
C ARG A 183 22.28 6.58 -3.75
N LYS A 184 22.45 5.63 -4.68
CA LYS A 184 23.28 5.84 -5.87
C LYS A 184 22.67 6.96 -6.72
N LYS A 185 23.52 7.75 -7.40
CA LYS A 185 23.08 8.78 -8.33
C LYS A 185 22.18 8.14 -9.41
N GLY A 186 20.95 8.64 -9.56
CA GLY A 186 19.94 8.11 -10.47
C GLY A 186 18.82 7.31 -9.78
N ASN A 187 19.00 6.88 -8.53
CA ASN A 187 17.96 6.15 -7.80
C ASN A 187 16.91 7.09 -7.21
N GLY A 188 15.63 6.71 -7.29
CA GLY A 188 14.49 7.52 -6.85
C GLY A 188 13.67 6.93 -5.70
N ASP A 189 12.67 7.70 -5.24
CA ASP A 189 11.68 7.25 -4.25
C ASP A 189 10.41 6.79 -4.99
N ALA A 190 10.08 5.50 -4.89
CA ALA A 190 8.90 4.94 -5.54
C ALA A 190 7.58 5.61 -5.08
N ARG A 191 7.57 6.18 -3.87
CA ARG A 191 6.39 6.83 -3.28
C ARG A 191 6.07 8.19 -3.87
N THR A 192 7.02 8.79 -4.58
CA THR A 192 6.87 10.14 -5.14
C THR A 192 7.08 10.19 -6.64
N THR A 193 7.83 9.24 -7.22
CA THR A 193 8.06 9.17 -8.67
C THR A 193 6.79 8.70 -9.38
N LYS A 194 6.29 9.53 -10.29
CA LYS A 194 5.13 9.21 -11.14
C LYS A 194 5.55 8.43 -12.37
N LEU A 195 4.59 7.76 -13.02
CA LEU A 195 4.86 7.06 -14.28
C LEU A 195 5.22 8.02 -15.42
N ASP A 196 4.58 9.19 -15.48
CA ASP A 196 4.89 10.23 -16.49
C ASP A 196 6.31 10.80 -16.31
N ASP A 197 6.88 10.75 -15.10
CA ASP A 197 8.24 11.26 -14.81
C ASP A 197 9.35 10.32 -15.32
N LEU A 198 8.98 9.12 -15.82
CA LEU A 198 9.92 8.06 -16.19
C LEU A 198 10.15 7.95 -17.70
N ASP A 199 9.56 8.85 -18.50
CA ASP A 199 9.67 8.89 -19.96
C ASP A 199 9.44 7.51 -20.62
N LEU A 200 8.44 6.78 -20.12
CA LEU A 200 8.13 5.43 -20.57
C LEU A 200 7.49 5.44 -21.97
N ASN A 201 7.91 4.49 -22.80
CA ASN A 201 7.38 4.29 -24.16
C ASN A 201 6.76 2.89 -24.29
N PRO A 202 5.81 2.67 -25.21
CA PRO A 202 5.33 1.32 -25.54
C PRO A 202 6.49 0.38 -25.91
N GLY A 203 6.44 -0.85 -25.40
CA GLY A 203 7.52 -1.83 -25.52
C GLY A 203 8.64 -1.69 -24.47
N ARG A 204 8.63 -0.63 -23.64
CA ARG A 204 9.58 -0.50 -22.53
C ARG A 204 9.37 -1.62 -21.52
N VAL A 205 10.47 -2.24 -21.10
CA VAL A 205 10.47 -3.30 -20.09
C VAL A 205 11.38 -2.91 -18.93
N PHE A 206 10.93 -3.15 -17.70
CA PHE A 206 11.68 -2.90 -16.47
C PHE A 206 11.38 -3.97 -15.42
N GLY A 207 12.24 -4.06 -14.40
CA GLY A 207 12.12 -5.02 -13.32
C GLY A 207 11.29 -4.49 -12.16
N TYR A 208 10.56 -5.38 -11.50
CA TYR A 208 9.93 -5.16 -10.20
C TYR A 208 10.36 -6.29 -9.26
N TRP A 209 11.11 -5.94 -8.22
CA TRP A 209 11.57 -6.87 -7.19
C TRP A 209 10.77 -6.61 -5.92
N PHE A 210 10.10 -7.65 -5.46
CA PHE A 210 9.30 -7.66 -4.24
C PHE A 210 9.90 -8.65 -3.26
N ASP A 211 9.95 -8.26 -1.99
CA ASP A 211 10.47 -9.07 -0.89
C ASP A 211 11.95 -9.44 -1.09
N PHE A 212 12.83 -8.68 -0.44
CA PHE A 212 14.28 -8.91 -0.53
C PHE A 212 14.76 -10.14 0.26
N GLY A 213 13.88 -10.78 1.03
CA GLY A 213 14.18 -12.05 1.70
C GLY A 213 13.87 -13.24 0.80
N ASP A 214 12.71 -13.19 0.14
CA ASP A 214 12.19 -14.30 -0.67
C ASP A 214 12.46 -14.16 -2.18
N ASP A 215 12.88 -12.99 -2.65
CA ASP A 215 13.30 -12.75 -4.04
C ASP A 215 12.21 -13.01 -5.10
N TRP A 216 11.08 -12.29 -4.97
CA TRP A 216 10.05 -12.30 -6.00
C TRP A 216 10.37 -11.32 -7.13
N TYR A 217 10.79 -11.85 -8.27
CA TYR A 217 11.12 -11.06 -9.46
C TYR A 217 9.97 -11.07 -10.48
N HIS A 218 9.56 -9.87 -10.86
CA HIS A 218 8.57 -9.66 -11.91
C HIS A 218 9.13 -8.76 -13.02
N GLN A 219 8.76 -9.07 -14.25
CA GLN A 219 8.98 -8.20 -15.38
C GLN A 219 7.74 -7.35 -15.63
N VAL A 220 7.90 -6.03 -15.70
CA VAL A 220 6.85 -5.11 -16.11
C VAL A 220 7.13 -4.64 -17.53
N GLN A 221 6.16 -4.81 -18.41
CA GLN A 221 6.21 -4.37 -19.79
C GLN A 221 5.10 -3.34 -20.04
N VAL A 222 5.45 -2.21 -20.64
CA VAL A 222 4.48 -1.22 -21.11
C VAL A 222 3.93 -1.70 -22.46
N ASP A 223 2.67 -2.13 -22.48
CA ASP A 223 2.05 -2.62 -23.71
C ASP A 223 1.65 -1.45 -24.62
N ARG A 224 1.04 -0.42 -24.02
CA ARG A 224 0.59 0.79 -24.72
C ARG A 224 0.29 1.93 -23.75
N ILE A 225 0.23 3.14 -24.29
CA ILE A 225 -0.09 4.37 -23.58
C ILE A 225 -1.29 5.00 -24.29
N GLU A 226 -2.36 5.23 -23.54
CA GLU A 226 -3.64 5.76 -24.02
C GLU A 226 -4.04 7.00 -23.21
N GLN A 227 -5.27 7.50 -23.41
CA GLN A 227 -5.83 8.57 -22.59
C GLN A 227 -6.73 7.99 -21.51
N ALA A 228 -6.52 8.40 -20.26
CA ALA A 228 -7.31 7.96 -19.12
C ALA A 228 -8.74 8.49 -19.21
N ILE A 229 -9.70 7.59 -18.99
CA ILE A 229 -11.12 7.95 -18.88
C ILE A 229 -11.38 8.56 -17.50
N PRO A 230 -11.87 9.82 -17.39
CA PRO A 230 -12.03 10.51 -16.11
C PRO A 230 -13.02 9.83 -15.14
N THR A 231 -13.98 9.07 -15.65
CA THR A 231 -15.02 8.41 -14.85
C THR A 231 -14.59 7.04 -14.30
N VAL A 232 -13.40 6.55 -14.67
CA VAL A 232 -12.90 5.24 -14.26
C VAL A 232 -11.88 5.40 -13.14
N THR A 233 -11.96 4.54 -12.13
CA THR A 233 -10.97 4.46 -11.05
C THR A 233 -9.79 3.57 -11.44
N TYR A 234 -8.58 4.09 -11.23
CA TYR A 234 -7.30 3.42 -11.47
C TYR A 234 -6.48 3.41 -10.16
N PRO A 235 -5.56 2.44 -9.95
CA PRO A 235 -5.21 1.36 -10.86
C PRO A 235 -6.25 0.24 -10.86
N ARG A 236 -6.40 -0.47 -11.98
CA ARG A 236 -7.29 -1.64 -12.06
C ARG A 236 -6.67 -2.78 -12.85
N VAL A 237 -7.00 -4.00 -12.47
CA VAL A 237 -6.56 -5.22 -13.17
C VAL A 237 -7.60 -5.57 -14.22
N ILE A 238 -7.21 -5.61 -15.49
CA ILE A 238 -8.12 -5.90 -16.61
C ILE A 238 -7.98 -7.33 -17.13
N ARG A 239 -6.87 -8.01 -16.85
CA ARG A 239 -6.64 -9.40 -17.27
C ARG A 239 -5.75 -10.15 -16.27
N ARG A 240 -6.05 -11.42 -16.04
CA ARG A 240 -5.24 -12.35 -15.24
C ARG A 240 -4.97 -13.62 -16.05
N VAL A 241 -3.73 -14.07 -16.08
CA VAL A 241 -3.31 -15.36 -16.65
C VAL A 241 -2.63 -16.17 -15.55
N GLY A 242 -3.08 -17.41 -15.34
CA GLY A 242 -2.55 -18.29 -14.29
C GLY A 242 -2.96 -17.91 -12.86
N LYS A 243 -3.00 -18.92 -11.97
CA LYS A 243 -3.24 -18.70 -10.53
C LYS A 243 -2.02 -18.06 -9.88
N SER A 244 -2.23 -17.14 -8.95
CA SER A 244 -1.14 -16.55 -8.17
C SER A 244 -0.49 -17.63 -7.29
N PRO A 245 0.84 -17.77 -7.28
CA PRO A 245 1.51 -18.60 -6.29
C PRO A 245 1.29 -18.03 -4.89
N PRO A 246 1.18 -18.89 -3.85
CA PRO A 246 1.21 -18.44 -2.46
C PRO A 246 2.43 -17.57 -2.18
N GLN A 247 2.30 -16.61 -1.26
CA GLN A 247 3.42 -15.74 -0.85
C GLN A 247 4.50 -16.50 -0.09
N TYR A 248 4.09 -17.44 0.76
CA TYR A 248 4.99 -18.35 1.45
C TYR A 248 4.59 -19.77 1.09
N CYS A 249 5.57 -20.68 1.03
CA CYS A 249 5.26 -22.10 1.02
C CYS A 249 4.42 -22.41 2.27
N GLU A 250 3.25 -23.00 2.08
CA GLU A 250 2.56 -23.65 3.19
C GLU A 250 3.49 -24.77 3.68
N GLU A 251 3.95 -24.67 4.93
CA GLU A 251 4.69 -25.74 5.61
C GLU A 251 3.87 -27.05 5.68
#